data_AF-A0AAE8U769-F1
#
_entry.id   AF-A0AAE8U769-F1
#
_cell.length_a   1.000
_cell.length_b   1.000
_cell.length_c   1.000
_cell.angle_alpha   90.00
_cell.angle_beta   90.00
_cell.angle_gamma   90.00
#
_symmetry.space_group_name_H-M   'P 1'
#
loop_
_entity.id
_entity.type
_entity.pdbx_description
1 polymer ?
#
loop_
_entity_poly.entity_id
_entity_poly.type
_entity_poly.pdbx_seq_one_letter_code
_entity_poly.pdbx_strand_id
1 'polypeptide(L)'
;MKQGQIKVTKEDLLQWIENYRWMVETIEEARQPVAKADINSYIGAKTAMYGIEATLPKASGGTSDPVYTEVQRRVYSLNYRIKEYEQKIAEVQKRIPLVTGDREVEVLHRLLDGDSMRAIGKHMRLSSTTIFRVRNNILSQMMK
;
A
#
# COMPACT_ATOMS: atom_id res chain seq x y z
N MET A 1 17.59 16.18 4.25
CA MET A 1 16.35 16.66 4.89
C MET A 1 15.83 15.56 5.79
N LYS A 2 15.79 15.76 7.11
CA LYS A 2 15.27 14.76 8.06
C LYS A 2 13.78 14.64 7.79
N GLN A 3 13.34 13.52 7.22
CA GLN A 3 11.91 13.19 7.09
C GLN A 3 11.31 13.29 8.50
N GLY A 4 10.40 14.24 8.70
CA GLY A 4 9.66 14.36 9.95
C GLY A 4 9.05 12.99 10.23
N GLN A 5 9.33 12.44 11.41
CA GLN A 5 8.75 11.16 11.82
C GLN A 5 7.23 11.29 11.71
N ILE A 6 6.64 10.58 10.75
CA ILE A 6 5.19 10.48 10.63
C ILE A 6 4.73 9.84 11.94
N LYS A 7 3.95 10.58 12.73
CA LYS A 7 3.38 10.05 13.97
C LYS A 7 2.29 9.06 13.58
N VAL A 8 2.65 7.79 13.47
CA VAL A 8 1.73 6.71 13.12
C VAL A 8 0.88 6.36 14.35
N THR A 9 -0.44 6.57 14.26
CA THR A 9 -1.38 6.10 15.28
C THR A 9 -1.83 4.65 15.00
N LYS A 10 -2.49 4.00 15.96
CA LYS A 10 -3.00 2.62 15.77
C LYS A 10 -4.06 2.57 14.70
N GLU A 11 -4.90 3.59 14.67
CA GLU A 11 -6.00 3.78 13.76
C GLU A 11 -5.50 3.99 12.34
N ASP A 12 -4.46 4.83 12.17
CA ASP A 12 -3.79 5.02 10.88
C ASP A 12 -3.21 3.71 10.36
N LEU A 13 -2.48 2.98 11.22
CA LEU A 13 -1.84 1.73 10.84
C LEU A 13 -2.88 0.66 10.42
N LEU A 14 -3.98 0.55 11.17
CA LEU A 14 -5.08 -0.34 10.81
C LEU A 14 -5.64 0.02 9.43
N GLN A 15 -5.91 1.30 9.19
CA GLN A 15 -6.42 1.77 7.90
C GLN A 15 -5.41 1.50 6.77
N TRP A 16 -4.11 1.62 7.02
CA TRP A 16 -3.09 1.35 6.01
C TRP A 16 -2.95 -0.14 5.69
N ILE A 17 -3.13 -1.02 6.67
CA ILE A 17 -3.14 -2.47 6.47
C ILE A 17 -4.37 -2.89 5.65
N GLU A 18 -5.56 -2.40 6.00
CA GLU A 18 -6.80 -2.74 5.28
C GLU A 18 -6.78 -2.23 3.83
N ASN A 19 -6.22 -1.04 3.60
CA ASN A 19 -6.08 -0.48 2.25
C ASN A 19 -4.82 -0.93 1.53
N TYR A 20 -3.99 -1.80 2.12
CA TYR A 20 -2.67 -2.12 1.61
C TYR A 20 -2.72 -2.64 0.18
N ARG A 21 -3.57 -3.66 -0.06
CA ARG A 21 -3.77 -4.25 -1.38
C ARG A 21 -4.18 -3.21 -2.42
N TRP A 22 -5.22 -2.42 -2.13
CA TRP A 22 -5.71 -1.36 -3.00
C TRP A 22 -4.62 -0.34 -3.32
N MET A 23 -3.84 0.09 -2.31
CA MET A 23 -2.77 1.07 -2.50
C MET A 23 -1.67 0.52 -3.41
N VAL A 24 -1.31 -0.77 -3.25
CA VAL A 24 -0.34 -1.44 -4.13
C VAL A 24 -0.87 -1.53 -5.56
N GLU A 25 -2.11 -1.99 -5.75
CA GLU A 25 -2.76 -2.09 -7.07
C GLU A 25 -2.84 -0.71 -7.76
N THR A 26 -3.17 0.35 -7.01
CA THR A 26 -3.23 1.73 -7.55
C THR A 26 -1.86 2.23 -8.00
N ILE A 27 -0.80 1.94 -7.23
CA ILE A 27 0.56 2.32 -7.61
C ILE A 27 1.01 1.53 -8.83
N GLU A 28 0.68 0.25 -8.88
CA GLU A 28 0.99 -0.61 -10.03
C GLU A 28 0.29 -0.09 -11.29
N GLU A 29 -1.01 0.16 -11.25
CA GLU A 29 -1.78 0.72 -12.35
C GLU A 29 -1.21 2.06 -12.83
N ALA A 30 -0.83 2.94 -11.90
CA ALA A 30 -0.23 4.23 -12.23
C ALA A 30 1.20 4.12 -12.82
N ARG A 31 1.90 3.01 -12.58
CA ARG A 31 3.27 2.74 -13.05
C ARG A 31 3.32 1.89 -14.32
N GLN A 32 2.26 1.14 -14.63
CA GLN A 32 2.17 0.37 -15.86
C GLN A 32 2.29 1.35 -17.05
N PRO A 33 3.31 1.25 -17.92
CA PRO A 33 3.20 1.84 -19.23
C PRO A 33 1.97 1.18 -19.90
N VAL A 34 1.26 1.89 -20.76
CA VAL A 34 0.04 1.47 -21.48
C VAL A 34 0.17 0.20 -22.36
N ALA A 35 1.11 -0.70 -22.07
CA ALA A 35 1.39 -1.91 -22.81
C ALA A 35 1.33 -3.16 -21.91
N LYS A 36 0.18 -3.85 -22.00
CA LYS A 36 -0.04 -5.30 -21.86
C LYS A 36 0.07 -5.90 -20.45
N ALA A 37 -1.05 -6.38 -19.92
CA ALA A 37 -1.55 -7.75 -20.08
C ALA A 37 -0.69 -8.76 -19.31
N ASP A 38 -1.22 -9.21 -18.15
CA ASP A 38 -1.26 -10.60 -17.68
C ASP A 38 -1.45 -10.60 -16.15
N ILE A 39 -2.71 -10.68 -15.71
CA ILE A 39 -3.17 -10.61 -14.31
C ILE A 39 -2.96 -11.97 -13.60
N ASN A 40 -1.84 -12.65 -13.82
CA ASN A 40 -1.66 -14.03 -13.31
C ASN A 40 -0.23 -14.39 -12.84
N SER A 41 0.59 -13.42 -12.48
CA SER A 41 1.85 -13.68 -11.79
C SER A 41 1.91 -12.84 -10.51
N TYR A 42 2.64 -13.30 -9.51
CA TYR A 42 2.94 -12.65 -8.22
C TYR A 42 2.12 -13.12 -7.00
N ILE A 43 1.95 -14.44 -6.87
CA ILE A 43 2.21 -15.08 -5.57
C ILE A 43 3.70 -15.41 -5.56
N GLY A 44 4.49 -14.57 -4.89
CA GLY A 44 5.90 -14.80 -4.67
C GLY A 44 6.82 -14.05 -5.63
N ALA A 45 7.82 -13.41 -5.02
CA ALA A 45 8.98 -12.76 -5.60
C ALA A 45 8.88 -11.23 -5.81
N LYS A 46 9.71 -10.55 -5.01
CA LYS A 46 10.59 -9.43 -5.40
C LYS A 46 10.01 -8.02 -5.33
N THR A 47 10.37 -7.34 -4.23
CA THR A 47 11.29 -6.19 -4.27
C THR A 47 11.67 -5.71 -5.69
N ALA A 48 10.79 -4.99 -6.36
CA ALA A 48 11.12 -4.20 -7.54
C ALA A 48 11.25 -2.74 -7.11
N MET A 49 12.48 -2.42 -6.72
CA MET A 49 12.95 -1.08 -6.43
C MET A 49 13.05 -0.27 -7.75
N TYR A 50 12.93 1.06 -7.67
CA TYR A 50 13.29 2.07 -8.70
C TYR A 50 12.28 2.28 -9.86
N GLY A 51 11.90 3.48 -10.31
CA GLY A 51 12.16 4.87 -9.94
C GLY A 51 11.18 5.78 -10.71
N ILE A 52 10.71 6.84 -10.06
CA ILE A 52 9.58 7.73 -10.49
C ILE A 52 9.93 8.59 -11.72
N GLU A 53 11.20 8.59 -12.15
CA GLU A 53 11.69 9.46 -13.23
C GLU A 53 11.27 9.00 -14.64
N ALA A 54 10.75 7.78 -14.80
CA ALA A 54 10.49 7.18 -16.12
C ALA A 54 9.09 7.45 -16.71
N THR A 55 8.11 7.90 -15.90
CA THR A 55 6.71 7.99 -16.35
C THR A 55 6.24 9.41 -16.67
N LEU A 56 7.06 10.44 -16.42
CA LEU A 56 6.70 11.81 -16.78
C LEU A 56 6.87 12.03 -18.30
N PRO A 57 5.85 12.52 -19.03
CA PRO A 57 6.02 12.92 -20.41
C PRO A 57 7.04 14.06 -20.47
N LYS A 58 8.09 13.90 -21.28
CA LYS A 58 9.10 14.95 -21.49
C LYS A 58 8.39 16.21 -22.00
N ALA A 59 8.48 17.29 -21.23
CA ALA A 59 7.85 18.56 -21.55
C ALA A 59 8.38 19.08 -22.89
N SER A 60 7.52 19.08 -23.91
CA SER A 60 7.75 19.76 -25.18
C SER A 60 6.47 20.49 -25.56
N GLY A 61 6.33 21.75 -25.13
CA GLY A 61 5.19 22.60 -25.50
C GLY A 61 5.03 23.83 -24.59
N GLY A 62 4.88 25.01 -25.20
CA GLY A 62 4.91 26.33 -24.55
C GLY A 62 3.81 26.60 -23.52
N THR A 63 4.16 27.48 -22.59
CA THR A 63 3.53 27.87 -21.31
C THR A 63 2.17 28.59 -21.37
N SER A 64 1.33 28.37 -22.40
CA SER A 64 0.08 29.16 -22.59
C SER A 64 -1.17 28.36 -22.97
N ASP A 65 -1.15 27.03 -22.85
CA ASP A 65 -2.34 26.21 -23.06
C ASP A 65 -3.05 25.91 -21.71
N PRO A 66 -4.30 26.39 -21.50
CA PRO A 66 -5.10 26.05 -20.32
C PRO A 66 -5.32 24.53 -20.16
N VAL A 67 -5.39 23.79 -21.27
CA VAL A 67 -5.53 22.33 -21.26
C VAL A 67 -4.25 21.68 -20.74
N TYR A 68 -3.08 22.14 -21.19
CA TYR A 68 -1.79 21.67 -20.68
C TYR A 68 -1.64 21.93 -19.17
N THR A 69 -2.08 23.10 -18.69
CA THR A 69 -2.04 23.46 -17.26
C THR A 69 -2.92 22.54 -16.42
N GLU A 70 -4.13 22.21 -16.90
CA GLU A 70 -5.03 21.26 -16.23
C GLU A 70 -4.47 19.82 -16.26
N VAL A 71 -3.84 19.41 -17.36
CA VAL A 71 -3.14 18.12 -17.45
C VAL A 71 -1.99 18.05 -16.45
N GLN A 72 -1.15 19.08 -16.36
CA GLN A 72 -0.08 19.16 -15.36
C GLN A 72 -0.65 19.09 -13.94
N ARG A 73 -1.71 19.85 -13.61
CA ARG A 73 -2.37 19.80 -12.31
C ARG A 73 -2.85 18.39 -11.95
N ARG A 74 -3.48 17.68 -12.89
CA ARG A 74 -3.93 16.29 -12.71
C ARG A 74 -2.76 15.36 -12.46
N VAL A 75 -1.70 15.46 -13.27
CA VAL A 75 -0.48 14.66 -13.11
C VAL A 75 0.18 14.91 -11.75
N TYR A 76 0.35 16.16 -11.33
CA TYR A 76 0.91 16.49 -10.01
C TYR A 76 0.05 16.00 -8.84
N SER A 77 -1.28 16.14 -8.94
CA SER A 77 -2.21 15.69 -7.89
C SER A 77 -2.21 14.17 -7.74
N LEU A 78 -2.19 13.44 -8.85
CA LEU A 78 -2.06 11.98 -8.85
C LEU A 78 -0.71 11.55 -8.29
N ASN A 79 0.37 12.20 -8.72
CA ASN A 79 1.73 11.91 -8.23
C ASN A 79 1.89 12.15 -6.74
N TYR A 80 1.24 13.18 -6.18
CA TYR A 80 1.27 13.44 -4.75
C TYR A 80 0.60 12.30 -3.96
N ARG A 81 -0.59 11.85 -4.38
CA ARG A 81 -1.30 10.72 -3.75
C ARG A 81 -0.53 9.42 -3.85
N ILE A 82 0.08 9.14 -5.01
CA ILE A 82 0.92 7.96 -5.22
C ILE A 82 2.11 7.97 -4.25
N LYS A 83 2.79 9.12 -4.09
CA LYS A 83 3.88 9.27 -3.12
C LYS A 83 3.42 9.06 -1.67
N GLU A 84 2.22 9.52 -1.31
CA GLU A 84 1.65 9.25 0.02
C GLU A 84 1.38 7.75 0.23
N TYR A 85 0.85 7.06 -0.78
CA TYR A 85 0.62 5.61 -0.71
C TYR A 85 1.94 4.83 -0.59
N GLU A 86 2.96 5.22 -1.35
CA GLU A 86 4.30 4.64 -1.23
C GLU A 86 4.88 4.79 0.18
N GLN A 87 4.73 5.97 0.79
CA GLN A 87 5.17 6.20 2.17
C GLN A 87 4.41 5.32 3.17
N LYS A 88 3.08 5.22 3.04
CA LYS A 88 2.24 4.36 3.91
C LYS A 88 2.63 2.89 3.79
N ILE A 89 2.79 2.39 2.56
CA ILE A 89 3.22 1.02 2.28
C ILE A 89 4.60 0.77 2.88
N ALA A 90 5.55 1.69 2.69
CA ALA A 90 6.89 1.55 3.24
C ALA A 90 6.89 1.48 4.78
N GLU A 91 6.04 2.27 5.45
CA GLU A 91 5.89 2.21 6.91
C GLU A 91 5.27 0.89 7.38
N VAL A 92 4.28 0.35 6.68
CA VAL A 92 3.70 -0.97 6.97
C VAL A 92 4.75 -2.06 6.78
N GLN A 93 5.46 -2.07 5.64
CA GLN A 93 6.47 -3.09 5.31
C GLN A 93 7.61 -3.16 6.32
N LYS A 94 8.11 -2.01 6.80
CA LYS A 94 9.13 -1.96 7.86
C LYS A 94 8.70 -2.66 9.15
N ARG A 95 7.39 -2.70 9.42
CA ARG A 95 6.81 -3.23 10.66
C ARG A 95 6.35 -4.68 10.55
N ILE A 96 6.22 -5.23 9.34
CA ILE A 96 5.86 -6.65 9.12
C ILE A 96 6.77 -7.60 9.92
N PRO A 97 8.10 -7.45 9.93
CA PRO A 97 8.99 -8.36 10.66
C PRO A 97 8.85 -8.30 12.19
N LEU A 98 8.19 -7.27 12.74
CA LEU A 98 7.95 -7.14 14.18
C LEU A 98 6.83 -8.07 14.66
N VAL A 99 6.01 -8.57 13.75
CA VAL A 99 4.90 -9.46 14.05
C VAL A 99 5.41 -10.88 14.19
N THR A 100 5.20 -11.42 15.39
CA THR A 100 5.66 -12.73 15.84
C THR A 100 4.45 -13.60 16.16
N GLY A 101 4.59 -14.90 15.91
CA GLY A 101 3.54 -15.90 16.10
C GLY A 101 2.92 -16.35 14.78
N ASP A 102 2.87 -17.68 14.56
CA ASP A 102 2.43 -18.26 13.29
C ASP A 102 0.99 -17.83 12.92
N ARG A 103 0.12 -17.73 13.92
CA ARG A 103 -1.28 -17.32 13.72
C ARG A 103 -1.39 -15.84 13.38
N GLU A 104 -0.66 -14.99 14.08
CA GLU A 104 -0.61 -13.55 13.84
C GLU A 104 -0.04 -13.24 12.45
N VAL A 105 1.02 -13.92 12.05
CA VAL A 105 1.66 -13.78 10.74
C VAL A 105 0.69 -14.18 9.62
N GLU A 106 0.04 -15.34 9.72
CA GLU A 106 -0.93 -15.78 8.71
C GLU A 106 -2.12 -14.79 8.59
N VAL A 107 -2.63 -14.30 9.72
CA VAL A 107 -3.72 -13.31 9.72
C VAL A 107 -3.26 -11.99 9.11
N LEU A 108 -2.04 -11.53 9.42
CA LEU A 108 -1.48 -10.32 8.81
C LEU A 108 -1.33 -10.46 7.30
N HIS A 109 -0.79 -11.57 6.82
CA HIS A 109 -0.60 -11.80 5.38
C HIS A 109 -1.94 -11.72 4.64
N ARG A 110 -2.98 -12.39 5.14
CA ARG A 110 -4.31 -12.32 4.53
C ARG A 110 -4.93 -10.92 4.57
N LEU A 111 -4.70 -10.17 5.64
CA LEU A 111 -5.14 -8.77 5.71
C LEU A 111 -4.45 -7.92 4.64
N LEU A 112 -3.15 -8.14 4.41
CA LEU A 112 -2.38 -7.46 3.36
C LEU A 112 -2.84 -7.88 1.95
N ASP A 113 -3.30 -9.12 1.79
CA ASP A 113 -3.92 -9.64 0.56
C ASP A 113 -5.36 -9.10 0.34
N GLY A 114 -5.89 -8.32 1.29
CA GLY A 114 -7.21 -7.69 1.23
C GLY A 114 -8.37 -8.59 1.65
N ASP A 115 -8.12 -9.73 2.29
CA ASP A 115 -9.19 -10.58 2.81
C ASP A 115 -9.92 -9.88 3.97
N SER A 116 -11.26 -9.96 3.95
CA SER A 116 -12.05 -9.45 5.06
C SER A 116 -11.82 -10.28 6.34
N MET A 117 -11.91 -9.64 7.51
CA MET A 117 -11.82 -10.34 8.80
C MET A 117 -12.81 -11.52 8.93
N ARG A 118 -13.98 -11.43 8.29
CA ARG A 118 -14.95 -12.52 8.28
C ARG A 118 -14.44 -13.72 7.47
N ALA A 119 -13.86 -13.45 6.30
CA ALA A 119 -13.28 -14.49 5.45
C ALA A 119 -12.09 -15.17 6.14
N ILE A 120 -11.19 -14.40 6.74
CA ILE A 120 -10.04 -14.92 7.49
C ILE A 120 -10.51 -15.76 8.68
N GLY A 121 -11.50 -15.28 9.44
CA GLY A 121 -12.06 -16.01 10.58
C GLY A 121 -12.65 -17.36 10.15
N LYS A 122 -13.37 -17.39 9.02
CA LYS A 122 -13.91 -18.63 8.44
C LYS A 122 -12.79 -19.58 7.99
N HIS A 123 -11.77 -19.05 7.32
CA HIS A 123 -10.62 -19.83 6.85
C HIS A 123 -9.86 -20.48 8.01
N MET A 124 -9.58 -19.70 9.07
CA MET A 124 -8.82 -20.12 10.24
C MET A 124 -9.66 -20.83 11.31
N ARG A 125 -10.99 -20.97 11.09
CA ARG A 125 -11.96 -21.50 12.06
C ARG A 125 -11.92 -20.77 13.41
N LEU A 126 -11.78 -19.45 13.37
CA LEU A 126 -11.75 -18.58 14.54
C LEU A 126 -13.09 -17.84 14.69
N SER A 127 -13.48 -17.59 15.95
CA SER A 127 -14.61 -16.69 16.23
C SER A 127 -14.29 -15.25 15.80
N SER A 128 -15.33 -14.46 15.56
CA SER A 128 -15.20 -13.03 15.27
C SER A 128 -14.40 -12.31 16.37
N THR A 129 -14.72 -12.55 17.63
CA THR A 129 -14.02 -11.96 18.77
C THR A 129 -12.54 -12.35 18.81
N THR A 130 -12.22 -13.61 18.51
CA THR A 130 -10.83 -14.09 18.50
C THR A 130 -10.03 -13.39 17.41
N ILE A 131 -10.59 -13.25 16.20
CA ILE A 131 -9.86 -12.57 15.12
C ILE A 131 -9.68 -11.07 15.40
N PHE A 132 -10.66 -10.40 16.01
CA PHE A 132 -10.48 -9.02 16.48
C PHE A 132 -9.33 -8.90 17.50
N ARG A 133 -9.21 -9.85 18.42
CA ARG A 133 -8.09 -9.88 19.39
C ARG A 133 -6.75 -10.11 18.69
N VAL A 134 -6.67 -11.06 17.76
CA VAL A 134 -5.44 -11.32 16.99
C VAL A 134 -5.02 -10.08 16.21
N ARG A 135 -5.96 -9.41 15.53
CA ARG A 135 -5.69 -8.13 14.84
C ARG A 135 -5.15 -7.05 15.79
N ASN A 136 -5.76 -6.89 16.96
CA ASN A 136 -5.29 -5.91 17.94
C ASN A 136 -3.90 -6.26 18.49
N ASN A 137 -3.59 -7.55 18.64
CA ASN A 137 -2.26 -8.00 19.01
C ASN A 137 -1.24 -7.67 17.91
N ILE A 138 -1.56 -7.93 16.63
CA ILE A 138 -0.72 -7.54 15.49
C ILE A 138 -0.41 -6.04 15.52
N LEU A 139 -1.43 -5.19 15.65
CA LEU A 139 -1.25 -3.73 15.76
C LEU A 139 -0.37 -3.34 16.95
N SER A 140 -0.53 -4.01 18.09
CA SER A 140 0.30 -3.75 19.27
C SER A 140 1.77 -4.13 19.06
N GLN A 141 2.04 -5.19 18.29
CA GLN A 141 3.40 -5.62 17.96
C GLN A 141 4.06 -4.67 16.97
N MET A 142 3.32 -4.19 15.96
CA MET A 142 3.82 -3.23 14.97
C MET A 142 4.05 -1.80 15.51
N MET A 143 3.61 -1.53 16.73
CA MET A 143 3.85 -0.26 17.43
C MET A 143 5.01 -0.30 18.42
N LYS A 144 5.59 -1.48 18.67
CA LYS A 144 6.82 -1.61 19.48
C LYS A 144 8.01 -1.05 18.72
#